data_AF-A0A1W9YWQ3-F1
#
_entry.id   AF-A0A1W9YWQ3-F1
#
_cell.length_a   1.000
_cell.length_b   1.000
_cell.length_c   1.000
_cell.angle_alpha   90.00
_cell.angle_beta   90.00
_cell.angle_gamma   90.00
#
_symmetry.space_group_name_H-M   'P 1'
#
loop_
_entity.id
_entity.type
_entity.pdbx_description
1 polymer ?
#
loop_
_entity_poly.entity_id
_entity_poly.type
_entity_poly.pdbx_seq_one_letter_code
_entity_poly.pdbx_strand_id
1 'polypeptide(L)'
;MLRSLPVLAALAVAGAAPAHALPLPEFCVPTSDHVCTVRLASVTQDVVDGTITGAPVGGGPAITLTGPGEAYLKSAGFTEAPEAVRTWDSTIDQVSGLGVNYTDPNWYGNAKAKVFLSRTLNGLAVQFPPDTLVVSFTSGDGDAPYQLTSIQPSAQIS
;
A
#
# COMPACT_ATOMS: atom_id res chain seq x y z
N MET A 1 7.68 -67.80 1.66
CA MET A 1 6.50 -67.19 0.99
C MET A 1 6.34 -65.78 1.55
N LEU A 2 6.84 -64.75 0.84
CA LEU A 2 6.73 -63.36 1.28
C LEU A 2 5.72 -62.64 0.37
N ARG A 3 4.62 -62.15 0.95
CA ARG A 3 3.52 -61.47 0.25
C ARG A 3 3.86 -59.99 0.06
N SER A 4 3.90 -59.54 -1.19
CA SER A 4 4.03 -58.13 -1.55
C SER A 4 2.70 -57.40 -1.32
N LEU A 5 2.72 -56.29 -0.58
CA LEU A 5 1.61 -55.35 -0.46
C LEU A 5 1.79 -54.22 -1.49
N PRO A 6 0.75 -53.83 -2.26
CA PRO A 6 0.83 -52.66 -3.11
C PRO A 6 0.61 -51.39 -2.28
N VAL A 7 1.55 -50.46 -2.35
CA VAL A 7 1.39 -49.09 -1.82
C VAL A 7 0.66 -48.28 -2.89
N LEU A 8 -0.61 -47.91 -2.63
CA LEU A 8 -1.35 -46.96 -3.45
C LEU A 8 -0.88 -45.54 -3.10
N ALA A 9 -0.14 -44.91 -4.02
CA ALA A 9 0.15 -43.49 -3.97
C ALA A 9 -1.08 -42.70 -4.47
N ALA A 10 -1.86 -42.12 -3.54
CA ALA A 10 -2.90 -41.17 -3.88
C ALA A 10 -2.25 -39.80 -4.15
N LEU A 11 -2.21 -39.39 -5.42
CA LEU A 11 -1.89 -38.02 -5.82
C LEU A 11 -3.05 -37.11 -5.42
N ALA A 12 -2.91 -36.40 -4.29
CA ALA A 12 -3.80 -35.31 -3.94
C ALA A 12 -3.52 -34.13 -4.87
N VAL A 13 -4.37 -33.94 -5.88
CA VAL A 13 -4.37 -32.74 -6.71
C VAL A 13 -5.01 -31.62 -5.89
N ALA A 14 -4.18 -30.87 -5.16
CA ALA A 14 -4.59 -29.63 -4.55
C ALA A 14 -4.89 -28.62 -5.67
N GLY A 15 -6.17 -28.42 -5.98
CA GLY A 15 -6.60 -27.34 -6.86
C GLY A 15 -6.27 -26.00 -6.22
N ALA A 16 -5.32 -25.26 -6.78
CA ALA A 16 -5.16 -23.85 -6.50
C ALA A 16 -6.40 -23.14 -7.04
N ALA A 17 -7.27 -22.65 -6.16
CA ALA A 17 -8.33 -21.74 -6.58
C ALA A 17 -7.67 -20.50 -7.21
N PRO A 18 -8.17 -19.99 -8.34
CA PRO A 18 -7.65 -18.76 -8.91
C PRO A 18 -7.85 -17.61 -7.90
N ALA A 19 -6.77 -16.91 -7.56
CA ALA A 19 -6.84 -15.66 -6.81
C ALA A 19 -7.45 -14.60 -7.73
N HIS A 20 -8.78 -14.52 -7.78
CA HIS A 20 -9.47 -13.49 -8.53
C HIS A 20 -9.35 -12.17 -7.78
N ALA A 21 -8.64 -11.22 -8.38
CA ALA A 21 -8.55 -9.86 -7.88
C ALA A 21 -9.96 -9.27 -7.70
N LEU A 22 -10.21 -8.61 -6.57
CA LEU A 22 -11.48 -7.95 -6.31
C LEU A 22 -11.71 -6.84 -7.35
N PRO A 23 -12.93 -6.71 -7.91
CA PRO A 23 -13.21 -5.60 -8.81
C PRO A 23 -13.02 -4.26 -8.10
N LEU A 24 -12.70 -3.23 -8.87
CA LEU A 24 -12.65 -1.86 -8.35
C LEU A 24 -14.03 -1.44 -7.81
N PRO A 25 -14.06 -0.62 -6.75
CA PRO A 25 -15.31 -0.11 -6.22
C PRO A 25 -16.15 0.62 -7.26
N GLU A 26 -17.48 0.56 -7.15
CA GLU A 26 -18.39 1.18 -8.11
C GLU A 26 -18.22 2.70 -8.21
N PHE A 27 -17.81 3.36 -7.12
CA PHE A 27 -17.54 4.81 -7.11
C PHE A 27 -16.33 5.22 -7.98
N CYS A 28 -15.54 4.25 -8.44
CA CYS A 28 -14.39 4.50 -9.30
C CYS A 28 -14.77 4.66 -10.77
N VAL A 29 -16.04 4.48 -11.15
CA VAL A 29 -16.47 4.55 -12.56
C VAL A 29 -16.75 6.00 -12.99
N PRO A 30 -16.19 6.48 -14.13
CA PRO A 30 -15.27 5.77 -15.02
C PRO A 30 -13.83 5.79 -14.49
N THR A 31 -13.17 4.63 -14.53
CA THR A 31 -11.73 4.54 -14.24
C THR A 31 -10.95 4.91 -15.50
N SER A 32 -9.80 5.57 -15.31
CA SER A 32 -8.81 5.73 -16.39
C SER A 32 -7.82 4.59 -16.28
N ASP A 33 -7.64 3.81 -17.34
CA ASP A 33 -6.67 2.70 -17.40
C ASP A 33 -6.75 1.71 -16.22
N HIS A 34 -7.95 1.42 -15.71
CA HIS A 34 -8.18 0.56 -14.55
C HIS A 34 -7.53 1.05 -13.24
N VAL A 35 -7.24 2.34 -13.14
CA VAL A 35 -6.79 2.99 -11.90
C VAL A 35 -7.94 3.81 -11.33
N CYS A 36 -8.23 3.58 -10.06
CA CYS A 36 -9.13 4.42 -9.28
C CYS A 36 -8.32 5.44 -8.50
N THR A 37 -8.71 6.72 -8.54
CA THR A 37 -8.12 7.76 -7.71
C THR A 37 -9.20 8.37 -6.84
N VAL A 38 -8.97 8.37 -5.52
CA VAL A 38 -9.88 8.97 -4.55
C VAL A 38 -9.12 9.74 -3.50
N ARG A 39 -9.84 10.65 -2.87
CA ARG A 39 -9.42 11.28 -1.64
C ARG A 39 -10.04 10.55 -0.46
N LEU A 40 -9.30 10.42 0.64
CA LEU A 40 -9.77 9.75 1.84
C LEU A 40 -10.17 10.78 2.91
N ALA A 41 -11.36 10.60 3.46
CA ALA A 41 -11.89 11.43 4.55
C ALA A 41 -11.17 11.14 5.88
N SER A 42 -10.80 9.88 6.10
CA SER A 42 -10.00 9.44 7.24
C SER A 42 -9.29 8.14 6.91
N VAL A 43 -8.25 7.83 7.68
CA VAL A 43 -7.41 6.64 7.49
C VAL A 43 -7.11 5.99 8.82
N THR A 44 -7.19 4.66 8.86
CA THR A 44 -6.59 3.82 9.89
C THR A 44 -5.48 2.97 9.27
N GLN A 45 -4.60 2.43 10.10
CA GLN A 45 -3.54 1.52 9.65
C GLN A 45 -3.65 0.17 10.33
N ASP A 46 -3.34 -0.89 9.60
CA ASP A 46 -2.92 -2.15 10.21
C ASP A 46 -1.40 -2.20 10.19
N VAL A 47 -0.81 -2.13 11.38
CA VAL A 47 0.64 -2.20 11.48
C VAL A 47 1.15 -3.58 11.10
N VAL A 48 0.47 -4.66 11.48
CA VAL A 48 0.94 -6.04 11.26
C VAL A 48 1.03 -6.32 9.77
N ASP A 49 -0.05 -6.02 9.05
CA ASP A 49 -0.15 -6.29 7.61
C ASP A 49 0.45 -5.17 6.75
N GLY A 50 0.79 -4.03 7.36
CA GLY A 50 1.37 -2.88 6.67
C GLY A 50 0.38 -2.19 5.71
N THR A 51 -0.92 -2.31 5.99
CA THR A 51 -1.99 -1.76 5.16
C THR A 51 -2.56 -0.48 5.76
N ILE A 52 -3.24 0.30 4.93
CA ILE A 52 -4.12 1.38 5.36
C ILE A 52 -5.56 1.08 4.97
N THR A 53 -6.51 1.48 5.80
CA THR A 53 -7.94 1.44 5.46
C THR A 53 -8.50 2.84 5.51
N GLY A 54 -9.11 3.28 4.42
CA GLY A 54 -9.65 4.64 4.32
C GLY A 54 -11.08 4.70 3.79
N ALA A 55 -11.84 5.67 4.27
CA ALA A 55 -13.16 5.99 3.73
C ALA A 55 -13.04 7.04 2.61
N PRO A 56 -13.56 6.81 1.40
CA PRO A 56 -13.54 7.81 0.35
C PRO A 56 -14.36 9.06 0.70
N VAL A 57 -13.85 10.22 0.33
CA VAL A 57 -14.63 11.47 0.31
C VAL A 57 -15.78 11.32 -0.68
N GLY A 58 -16.99 11.69 -0.27
CA GLY A 58 -18.21 11.44 -1.05
C GLY A 58 -18.93 10.13 -0.71
N GLY A 59 -18.33 9.29 0.16
CA GLY A 59 -18.93 8.06 0.66
C GLY A 59 -18.54 6.81 -0.13
N GLY A 60 -19.12 5.68 0.26
CA GLY A 60 -18.78 4.35 -0.25
C GLY A 60 -18.15 3.46 0.82
N PRO A 61 -17.92 2.17 0.52
CA PRO A 61 -17.25 1.27 1.44
C PRO A 61 -15.80 1.72 1.68
N ALA A 62 -15.30 1.48 2.89
CA ALA A 62 -13.90 1.67 3.19
C ALA A 62 -13.04 0.73 2.32
N ILE A 63 -11.89 1.22 1.87
CA ILE A 63 -10.95 0.49 1.04
C ILE A 63 -9.67 0.20 1.82
N THR A 64 -9.22 -1.05 1.80
CA THR A 64 -7.94 -1.46 2.36
C THR A 64 -6.89 -1.51 1.25
N LEU A 65 -5.77 -0.82 1.47
CA LEU A 65 -4.74 -0.55 0.49
C LEU A 65 -3.39 -0.98 1.03
N THR A 66 -2.57 -1.58 0.18
CA THR A 66 -1.15 -1.80 0.44
C THR A 66 -0.33 -1.38 -0.77
N GLY A 67 0.96 -1.13 -0.59
CA GLY A 67 1.83 -0.87 -1.71
C GLY A 67 3.28 -0.66 -1.31
N PRO A 68 4.17 -0.71 -2.30
CA PRO A 68 5.60 -0.59 -2.09
C PRO A 68 5.98 0.88 -1.83
N GLY A 69 7.19 1.10 -1.32
CA GLY A 69 7.65 2.44 -0.91
C GLY A 69 7.63 3.48 -2.04
N GLU A 70 7.82 3.07 -3.29
CA GLU A 70 7.77 3.93 -4.47
C GLU A 70 6.38 4.50 -4.80
N ALA A 71 5.30 3.89 -4.29
CA ALA A 71 3.96 4.45 -4.43
C ALA A 71 3.79 5.72 -3.56
N TYR A 72 4.65 5.91 -2.55
CA TYR A 72 4.55 7.01 -1.59
C TYR A 72 5.24 8.25 -2.14
N LEU A 73 4.43 9.28 -2.42
CA LEU A 73 4.90 10.52 -3.05
C LEU A 73 4.98 11.65 -2.02
N LYS A 74 5.89 12.59 -2.26
CA LYS A 74 5.96 13.83 -1.48
C LYS A 74 4.68 14.64 -1.63
N SER A 75 4.34 15.41 -0.61
CA SER A 75 3.13 16.22 -0.55
C SER A 75 3.08 17.27 -1.67
N ALA A 76 1.87 17.69 -2.03
CA ALA A 76 1.65 18.70 -3.07
C ALA A 76 0.55 19.72 -2.68
N GLY A 77 0.70 20.93 -3.21
CA GLY A 77 -0.31 21.99 -3.09
C GLY A 77 -0.36 22.74 -1.75
N PHE A 78 0.47 22.37 -0.77
CA PHE A 78 0.54 23.09 0.51
C PHE A 78 1.35 24.37 0.39
N THR A 79 0.80 25.49 0.88
CA THR A 79 1.59 26.71 1.14
C THR A 79 2.32 26.58 2.49
N GLU A 80 1.63 26.07 3.51
CA GLU A 80 2.19 25.67 4.79
C GLU A 80 1.63 24.29 5.15
N ALA A 81 2.48 23.27 5.08
CA ALA A 81 2.07 21.89 5.35
C ALA A 81 1.98 21.62 6.86
N PRO A 82 0.96 20.89 7.35
CA PRO A 82 0.91 20.41 8.73
C PRO A 82 2.15 19.61 9.13
N GLU A 83 2.45 19.54 10.43
CA GLU A 83 3.67 18.86 10.91
C GLU A 83 3.81 17.43 10.40
N ALA A 84 2.75 16.62 10.51
CA ALA A 84 2.77 15.23 10.03
C ALA A 84 3.09 15.14 8.52
N VAL A 85 2.60 16.09 7.71
CA VAL A 85 2.87 16.14 6.26
C VAL A 85 4.33 16.54 5.99
N ARG A 86 4.89 17.49 6.75
CA ARG A 86 6.32 17.82 6.66
C ARG A 86 7.21 16.63 7.05
N THR A 87 6.82 15.91 8.10
CA THR A 87 7.53 14.71 8.55
C THR A 87 7.48 13.62 7.48
N TRP A 88 6.33 13.43 6.82
CA TRP A 88 6.18 12.53 5.68
C TRP A 88 7.19 12.84 4.57
N ASP A 89 7.25 14.10 4.14
CA ASP A 89 8.17 14.54 3.08
C ASP A 89 9.63 14.34 3.47
N SER A 90 9.99 14.74 4.70
CA SER A 90 11.36 14.56 5.20
C SER A 90 11.77 13.09 5.33
N THR A 91 10.82 12.21 5.67
CA THR A 91 11.05 10.77 5.75
C THR A 91 11.32 10.18 4.36
N ILE A 92 10.54 10.60 3.35
CA ILE A 92 10.78 10.21 1.95
C ILE A 92 12.16 10.69 1.48
N ASP A 93 12.51 11.96 1.73
CA ASP A 93 13.81 12.52 1.34
C ASP A 93 14.97 11.74 2.00
N GLN A 94 14.86 11.47 3.30
CA GLN A 94 15.87 10.73 4.05
C GLN A 94 16.08 9.31 3.50
N VAL A 95 15.00 8.59 3.17
CA VAL A 95 15.07 7.17 2.77
C VAL A 95 15.36 6.99 1.28
N SER A 96 14.87 7.89 0.43
CA SER A 96 15.12 7.85 -1.02
C SER A 96 16.61 7.92 -1.35
N GLY A 97 17.36 8.79 -0.66
CA GLY A 97 18.80 8.98 -0.84
C GLY A 97 19.70 7.85 -0.34
N LEU A 98 19.16 6.85 0.37
CA LEU A 98 19.97 5.75 0.92
C LEU A 98 20.47 4.81 -0.18
N GLY A 99 21.77 4.52 -0.17
CA GLY A 99 22.39 3.53 -1.05
C GLY A 99 22.21 2.11 -0.53
N VAL A 100 21.88 1.17 -1.42
CA VAL A 100 21.76 -0.27 -1.08
C VAL A 100 22.80 -1.13 -1.79
N ASN A 101 23.89 -0.51 -2.24
CA ASN A 101 25.02 -1.24 -2.83
C ASN A 101 25.72 -2.05 -1.73
N TYR A 102 25.94 -3.35 -1.96
CA TYR A 102 26.58 -4.25 -0.99
C TYR A 102 27.99 -3.83 -0.54
N THR A 103 28.64 -2.92 -1.28
CA THR A 103 29.95 -2.35 -0.91
C THR A 103 29.85 -1.22 0.14
N ASP A 104 28.67 -0.65 0.37
CA ASP A 104 28.43 0.31 1.47
C ASP A 104 28.31 -0.47 2.79
N PRO A 105 29.15 -0.24 3.81
CA PRO A 105 29.03 -0.95 5.09
C PRO A 105 27.65 -0.81 5.77
N ASN A 106 26.87 0.21 5.42
CA ASN A 106 25.52 0.44 5.94
C ASN A 106 24.40 -0.15 5.05
N TRP A 107 24.73 -0.85 3.96
CA TRP A 107 23.76 -1.30 2.95
C TRP A 107 22.55 -2.02 3.54
N TYR A 108 22.76 -2.86 4.55
CA TYR A 108 21.70 -3.65 5.16
C TYR A 108 20.73 -2.79 5.96
N GLY A 109 21.25 -1.81 6.71
CA GLY A 109 20.44 -0.83 7.43
C GLY A 109 19.65 0.05 6.47
N ASN A 110 20.29 0.48 5.37
CA ASN A 110 19.66 1.26 4.32
C ASN A 110 18.54 0.49 3.61
N ALA A 111 18.77 -0.78 3.28
CA ALA A 111 17.77 -1.64 2.67
C ALA A 111 16.57 -1.84 3.61
N LYS A 112 16.80 -2.06 4.91
CA LYS A 112 15.73 -2.11 5.92
C LYS A 112 14.91 -0.83 5.97
N ALA A 113 15.57 0.32 6.02
CA ALA A 113 14.89 1.61 6.06
C ALA A 113 13.97 1.80 4.84
N LYS A 114 14.42 1.40 3.64
CA LYS A 114 13.59 1.42 2.42
C LYS A 114 12.40 0.46 2.51
N VAL A 115 12.60 -0.76 3.00
CA VAL A 115 11.52 -1.76 3.13
C VAL A 115 10.45 -1.32 4.15
N PHE A 116 10.84 -0.68 5.26
CA PHE A 116 9.92 -0.22 6.29
C PHE A 116 9.35 1.20 6.04
N LEU A 117 9.66 1.82 4.90
CA LEU A 117 9.20 3.16 4.57
C LEU A 117 7.67 3.23 4.55
N SER A 118 7.01 2.32 3.83
CA SER A 118 5.54 2.29 3.70
C SER A 118 4.86 2.24 5.07
N ARG A 119 5.31 1.36 5.97
CA ARG A 119 4.78 1.23 7.33
C ARG A 119 4.98 2.49 8.18
N THR A 120 6.13 3.15 8.03
CA THR A 120 6.39 4.42 8.73
C THR A 120 5.46 5.51 8.22
N LEU A 121 5.30 5.61 6.91
CA LEU A 121 4.44 6.61 6.27
C LEU A 121 2.95 6.36 6.54
N ASN A 122 2.51 5.10 6.61
CA ASN A 122 1.16 4.74 7.06
C ASN A 122 0.87 5.25 8.47
N GLY A 123 1.86 5.20 9.36
CA GLY A 123 1.74 5.76 10.71
C GLY A 123 1.59 7.27 10.74
N LEU A 124 2.17 7.98 9.77
CA LEU A 124 1.98 9.42 9.60
C LEU A 124 0.63 9.74 8.96
N ALA A 125 0.16 8.91 8.02
CA ALA A 125 -1.11 9.10 7.32
C ALA A 125 -2.32 9.19 8.26
N VAL A 126 -2.33 8.40 9.34
CA VAL A 126 -3.40 8.42 10.37
C VAL A 126 -3.46 9.76 11.12
N GLN A 127 -2.39 10.56 11.09
CA GLN A 127 -2.31 11.85 11.78
C GLN A 127 -2.70 13.04 10.89
N PHE A 128 -2.96 12.79 9.60
CA PHE A 128 -3.32 13.88 8.70
C PHE A 128 -4.72 14.41 9.01
N PRO A 129 -4.98 15.71 8.78
CA PRO A 129 -6.33 16.23 8.76
C PRO A 129 -7.21 15.44 7.77
N PRO A 130 -8.54 15.40 7.98
CA PRO A 130 -9.46 14.87 6.99
C PRO A 130 -9.23 15.45 5.59
N ASP A 131 -9.62 14.67 4.58
CA ASP A 131 -9.57 15.07 3.17
C ASP A 131 -8.18 15.48 2.68
N THR A 132 -7.11 15.03 3.36
CA THR A 132 -5.72 15.37 2.98
C THR A 132 -5.10 14.33 2.06
N LEU A 133 -5.41 13.05 2.26
CA LEU A 133 -4.71 11.96 1.57
C LEU A 133 -5.42 11.60 0.27
N VAL A 134 -4.68 11.65 -0.84
CA VAL A 134 -5.12 11.16 -2.15
C VAL A 134 -4.40 9.85 -2.42
N VAL A 135 -5.16 8.87 -2.89
CA VAL A 135 -4.65 7.54 -3.26
C VAL A 135 -5.08 7.20 -4.67
N SER A 136 -4.17 6.59 -5.43
CA SER A 136 -4.47 5.91 -6.67
C SER A 136 -4.20 4.42 -6.48
N PHE A 137 -5.08 3.56 -6.97
CA PHE A 137 -4.97 2.12 -6.78
C PHE A 137 -5.62 1.32 -7.90
N THR A 138 -5.18 0.07 -8.01
CA THR A 138 -5.79 -0.97 -8.87
C THR A 138 -6.39 -2.07 -8.00
N SER A 139 -7.15 -2.97 -8.62
CA SER A 139 -7.49 -4.26 -8.02
C SER A 139 -6.20 -4.98 -7.58
N GLY A 140 -6.21 -5.53 -6.37
CA GLY A 140 -5.11 -6.32 -5.84
C GLY A 140 -5.28 -7.81 -6.10
N ASP A 141 -4.16 -8.50 -6.21
CA ASP A 141 -4.02 -9.94 -6.43
C ASP A 141 -3.41 -10.69 -5.22
N GLY A 142 -3.22 -9.99 -4.09
CA GLY A 142 -2.59 -10.50 -2.86
C GLY A 142 -3.47 -10.39 -1.62
N ASP A 143 -2.83 -10.30 -0.44
CA ASP A 143 -3.52 -10.28 0.86
C ASP A 143 -4.39 -9.02 1.09
N ALA A 144 -4.07 -7.92 0.43
CA ALA A 144 -4.89 -6.71 0.42
C ALA A 144 -5.77 -6.64 -0.84
N PRO A 145 -7.02 -6.17 -0.73
CA PRO A 145 -7.96 -6.13 -1.85
C PRO A 145 -7.57 -5.15 -2.95
N TYR A 146 -6.78 -4.12 -2.62
CA TYR A 146 -6.35 -3.06 -3.53
C TYR A 146 -4.86 -2.76 -3.38
N GLN A 147 -4.19 -2.52 -4.51
CA GLN A 147 -2.76 -2.21 -4.59
C GLN A 147 -2.57 -0.73 -4.94
N LEU A 148 -1.80 -0.01 -4.13
CA LEU A 148 -1.46 1.39 -4.35
C LEU A 148 -0.56 1.53 -5.57
N THR A 149 -0.98 2.40 -6.48
CA THR A 149 -0.12 2.95 -7.53
C THR A 149 0.44 4.31 -7.11
N SER A 150 -0.30 5.07 -6.30
CA SER A 150 0.21 6.26 -5.64
C SER A 150 -0.50 6.56 -4.32
N ILE A 151 0.20 7.24 -3.41
CA ILE A 151 -0.34 7.81 -2.17
C ILE A 151 0.38 9.12 -1.87
N GLN A 152 -0.38 10.18 -1.69
CA GLN A 152 0.16 11.54 -1.60
C GLN A 152 -0.70 12.43 -0.70
N PRO A 153 -0.13 13.08 0.32
CA PRO A 153 -0.80 14.19 0.99
C PRO A 153 -0.94 15.35 0.00
N SER A 154 -2.16 15.84 -0.20
CA SER A 154 -2.45 16.90 -1.16
C SER A 154 -3.42 17.90 -0.56
N ALA A 155 -3.06 19.19 -0.61
CA ALA A 155 -3.96 20.25 -0.18
C ALA A 155 -5.26 20.24 -1.01
N GLN A 156 -6.37 20.60 -0.37
CA GLN A 156 -7.59 20.94 -1.10
C GLN A 156 -7.31 22.19 -1.93
N ILE A 157 -7.40 22.08 -3.25
CA ILE A 157 -7.47 23.27 -4.10
C ILE A 157 -8.92 23.75 -4.00
N SER A 158 -9.15 24.81 -3.24
CA SER A 158 -10.42 25.54 -3.24
C SER A 158 -10.48 26.51 -4.40
#